data_AF-A0A522RER9-F1
#
_entry.id   AF-A0A522RER9-F1
#
_cell.length_a   1.000
_cell.length_b   1.000
_cell.length_c   1.000
_cell.angle_alpha   90.00
_cell.angle_beta   90.00
_cell.angle_gamma   90.00
#
_symmetry.space_group_name_H-M   'P 1'
#
loop_
_entity.id
_entity.type
_entity.pdbx_description
1 polymer ?
#
loop_
_entity_poly.entity_id
_entity_poly.type
_entity_poly.pdbx_seq_one_letter_code
_entity_poly.pdbx_strand_id
1 'polypeptide(L)'
;MRRLLIFFFAFLYFSHSGWAQVAGQQVPVSVPIIPTPLNALLYLPWDYNITSKKYPLIIETPGDGEKGSDVNKLLNNGLPDVIEQGHPPYSVSSSGDTTWFIVLSVQPASGSDFTGYEMNEWWSTLINSYHLRIDTGAVFAAGYSAGGNDGQGLYTFSNGGFSNGWHIRAFIDMSPGVIIYPGGTSQYADSKIWFFHGKTDPVTLDHVVTSYNDLSSAYPAGQSGTDFNLTYYNGGHGGWNTFYTPTWKLSIDSTRFTVSKPVGKSIYDWLMQHAITTSSTKQPPIANAGGNQAITLPVDSVMLDGSASFDSSGTIVSYKWSLQSGPSIYTIVNADSAKTEVKGLDTGTYIFTLTVTDDSG
;
A
#
# COMPACT_ATOMS: atom_id res chain seq x y z
N MET A 1 10.43 21.05 48.90
CA MET A 1 10.03 19.74 48.33
C MET A 1 8.89 20.00 47.34
N ARG A 2 9.11 19.84 46.03
CA ARG A 2 8.02 19.92 45.04
C ARG A 2 7.75 18.50 44.54
N ARG A 3 6.56 17.98 44.85
CA ARG A 3 6.07 16.67 44.40
C ARG A 3 5.47 16.81 43.00
N LEU A 4 5.58 15.77 42.18
CA LEU A 4 4.72 15.54 41.02
C LEU A 4 4.19 14.10 41.09
N LEU A 5 2.90 13.94 40.81
CA LEU A 5 2.19 12.66 40.73
C LEU A 5 1.97 12.36 39.24
N ILE A 6 2.29 11.15 38.77
CA ILE A 6 1.98 10.71 37.40
C ILE A 6 1.40 9.28 37.46
N PHE A 7 0.30 9.07 36.73
CA PHE A 7 -0.36 7.79 36.55
C PHE A 7 0.42 6.90 35.57
N PHE A 8 0.54 5.61 35.90
CA PHE A 8 1.10 4.61 34.99
C PHE A 8 0.00 4.09 34.06
N PHE A 9 0.17 4.29 32.75
CA PHE A 9 -0.33 3.33 31.77
C PHE A 9 0.84 2.46 31.34
N ALA A 10 0.74 1.17 31.63
CA ALA A 10 1.64 0.16 31.08
C ALA A 10 1.32 0.02 29.59
N PHE A 11 2.20 0.51 28.71
CA PHE A 11 2.26 -0.02 27.37
C PHE A 11 2.99 -1.37 27.45
N LEU A 12 2.25 -2.45 27.22
CA LEU A 12 2.87 -3.73 26.86
C LEU A 12 3.64 -3.51 25.56
N TYR A 13 4.96 -3.55 25.65
CA TYR A 13 5.79 -3.84 24.49
C TYR A 13 5.47 -5.28 24.06
N PHE A 14 4.69 -5.43 22.98
CA PHE A 14 4.82 -6.64 22.18
C PHE A 14 6.18 -6.57 21.50
N SER A 15 7.11 -7.37 22.01
CA SER A 15 8.28 -7.77 21.22
C SER A 15 7.76 -8.36 19.92
N HIS A 16 7.90 -7.63 18.82
CA HIS A 16 7.75 -8.22 17.51
C HIS A 16 8.85 -9.28 17.42
N SER A 17 8.47 -10.55 17.52
CA SER A 17 9.29 -11.62 16.96
C SER A 17 9.55 -11.21 15.52
N GLY A 18 10.80 -10.89 15.19
CA GLY A 18 11.18 -10.50 13.84
C GLY A 18 10.88 -11.67 12.90
N TRP A 19 9.72 -11.64 12.28
CA TRP A 19 9.42 -12.46 11.13
C TRP A 19 10.33 -11.93 10.03
N ALA A 20 11.36 -12.69 9.67
CA ALA A 20 12.09 -12.43 8.45
C ALA A 20 11.06 -12.54 7.31
N GLN A 21 10.71 -11.41 6.70
CA GLN A 21 9.87 -11.35 5.52
C GLN A 21 10.51 -12.22 4.43
N VAL A 22 9.88 -13.31 4.01
CA VAL A 22 10.47 -14.22 3.01
C VAL A 22 10.14 -13.71 1.62
N ALA A 23 11.13 -13.16 0.94
CA ALA A 23 10.99 -12.69 -0.45
C ALA A 23 10.69 -13.87 -1.40
N GLY A 24 9.80 -13.64 -2.37
CA GLY A 24 9.42 -14.64 -3.37
C GLY A 24 8.42 -15.68 -2.86
N GLN A 25 7.93 -15.54 -1.63
CA GLN A 25 6.85 -16.33 -1.07
C GLN A 25 5.76 -15.41 -0.51
N GLN A 26 4.53 -15.90 -0.53
CA GLN A 26 3.42 -15.26 0.15
C GLN A 26 3.36 -15.76 1.59
N VAL A 27 3.18 -14.86 2.55
CA VAL A 27 3.16 -15.19 3.97
C VAL A 27 1.91 -14.61 4.65
N PRO A 28 1.31 -15.32 5.62
CA PRO A 28 0.24 -14.76 6.44
C PRO A 28 0.78 -13.65 7.34
N VAL A 29 0.04 -12.55 7.40
CA VAL A 29 0.32 -11.39 8.24
C VAL A 29 -0.93 -11.03 9.03
N SER A 30 -0.74 -10.48 10.23
CA SER A 30 -1.85 -10.07 11.08
C SER A 30 -1.50 -8.81 11.88
N VAL A 31 -2.46 -7.90 12.03
CA VAL A 31 -2.35 -6.74 12.91
C VAL A 31 -3.39 -6.90 14.02
N PRO A 32 -2.98 -6.86 15.31
CA PRO A 32 -3.90 -7.04 16.43
C PRO A 32 -4.73 -5.76 16.64
N ILE A 33 -5.87 -5.67 15.94
CA ILE A 33 -6.91 -4.66 16.18
C ILE A 33 -8.06 -5.27 17.00
N ILE A 34 -8.78 -4.44 17.76
CA ILE A 34 -9.93 -4.85 18.58
C ILE A 34 -11.22 -4.59 17.77
N PRO A 35 -12.20 -5.51 17.70
CA PRO A 35 -12.32 -6.77 18.46
C PRO A 35 -11.71 -8.01 17.80
N THR A 36 -11.36 -7.97 16.52
CA THR A 36 -10.80 -9.10 15.76
C THR A 36 -9.54 -8.67 15.02
N PRO A 37 -8.46 -9.48 15.04
CA PRO A 37 -7.25 -9.17 14.28
C PRO A 37 -7.54 -8.98 12.80
N LEU A 38 -6.82 -8.06 12.17
CA LEU A 38 -6.86 -7.85 10.74
C LEU A 38 -5.84 -8.78 10.08
N ASN A 39 -6.34 -9.80 9.38
CA ASN A 39 -5.51 -10.78 8.70
C ASN A 39 -5.33 -10.42 7.22
N ALA A 40 -4.18 -10.78 6.66
CA ALA A 40 -3.93 -10.68 5.23
C ALA A 40 -2.89 -11.72 4.80
N LEU A 41 -2.79 -11.94 3.49
CA LEU A 41 -1.63 -12.56 2.86
C LEU A 41 -0.77 -11.46 2.23
N LEU A 42 0.52 -11.47 2.54
CA LEU A 42 1.50 -10.55 2.00
C LEU A 42 2.47 -11.30 1.10
N TYR A 43 2.52 -10.93 -0.17
CA TYR A 43 3.56 -11.37 -1.10
C TYR A 43 4.55 -10.23 -1.32
N LEU A 44 5.83 -10.56 -1.21
CA LEU A 44 6.94 -9.66 -1.55
C LEU A 44 7.71 -10.21 -2.76
N PRO A 45 8.10 -9.35 -3.71
CA PRO A 45 8.97 -9.72 -4.82
C PRO A 45 10.21 -10.49 -4.38
N TRP A 46 10.68 -11.43 -5.21
CA TRP A 46 11.86 -12.26 -4.90
C TRP A 46 13.12 -11.44 -4.60
N ASP A 47 13.26 -10.26 -5.20
CA ASP A 47 14.40 -9.36 -5.02
C ASP A 47 14.20 -8.36 -3.88
N TYR A 48 13.09 -8.43 -3.13
CA TYR A 48 12.78 -7.49 -2.07
C TYR A 48 13.92 -7.43 -1.04
N ASN A 49 14.37 -8.55 -0.48
CA ASN A 49 15.38 -8.52 0.59
C ASN A 49 16.80 -8.19 0.14
N ILE A 50 17.05 -8.10 -1.17
CA ILE A 50 18.39 -7.86 -1.73
C ILE A 50 18.49 -6.53 -2.48
N THR A 51 17.42 -5.72 -2.44
CA THR A 51 17.41 -4.37 -3.01
C THR A 51 16.84 -3.37 -2.01
N SER A 52 17.05 -2.08 -2.26
CA SER A 52 16.39 -0.96 -1.58
C SER A 52 15.27 -0.31 -2.42
N LYS A 53 14.96 -0.87 -3.60
CA LYS A 53 13.94 -0.36 -4.53
C LYS A 53 12.56 -0.21 -3.90
N LYS A 54 11.78 0.75 -4.36
CA LYS A 54 10.34 0.80 -4.09
C LYS A 54 9.61 -0.01 -5.16
N TYR A 55 8.53 -0.67 -4.78
CA TYR A 55 7.76 -1.55 -5.65
C TYR A 55 6.32 -1.05 -5.79
N PRO A 56 5.72 -1.20 -6.97
CA PRO A 56 4.27 -1.07 -7.10
C PRO A 56 3.53 -2.01 -6.14
N LEU A 57 2.38 -1.55 -5.65
CA LEU A 57 1.52 -2.31 -4.73
C LEU A 57 0.20 -2.62 -5.42
N ILE A 58 -0.26 -3.87 -5.31
CA ILE A 58 -1.66 -4.23 -5.55
C ILE A 58 -2.27 -4.66 -4.22
N ILE A 59 -3.37 -4.01 -3.86
CA ILE A 59 -4.18 -4.42 -2.70
C ILE A 59 -5.39 -5.17 -3.21
N GLU A 60 -5.57 -6.41 -2.79
CA GLU A 60 -6.71 -7.22 -3.18
C GLU A 60 -7.72 -7.35 -2.04
N THR A 61 -8.99 -7.19 -2.39
CA THR A 61 -10.13 -7.53 -1.52
C THR A 61 -10.95 -8.68 -2.11
N PRO A 62 -11.12 -9.79 -1.36
CA PRO A 62 -11.78 -10.99 -1.85
C PRO A 62 -13.31 -10.90 -1.72
N GLY A 63 -14.01 -11.93 -2.19
CA GLY A 63 -15.47 -12.04 -2.06
C GLY A 63 -15.95 -12.40 -0.66
N ASP A 64 -17.28 -12.54 -0.53
CA ASP A 64 -17.96 -12.88 0.74
C ASP A 64 -17.50 -14.24 1.32
N GLY A 65 -17.13 -15.20 0.45
CA GLY A 65 -16.75 -16.55 0.86
C GLY A 65 -15.45 -16.59 1.69
N GLU A 66 -14.57 -15.61 1.45
CA GLU A 66 -13.24 -15.52 2.05
C GLU A 66 -13.22 -14.80 3.41
N LYS A 67 -14.36 -14.22 3.84
CA LYS A 67 -14.49 -13.59 5.15
C LYS A 67 -14.18 -14.54 6.31
N GLY A 68 -13.65 -13.96 7.38
CA GLY A 68 -13.53 -14.60 8.68
C GLY A 68 -12.17 -14.41 9.33
N SER A 69 -11.72 -15.43 10.06
CA SER A 69 -10.45 -15.42 10.79
C SER A 69 -9.44 -16.45 10.29
N ASP A 70 -9.81 -17.28 9.31
CA ASP A 70 -8.93 -18.27 8.69
C ASP A 70 -8.35 -17.69 7.40
N VAL A 71 -7.13 -17.16 7.49
CA VAL A 71 -6.43 -16.50 6.39
C VAL A 71 -6.24 -17.41 5.16
N ASN A 72 -6.26 -18.73 5.33
CA ASN A 72 -6.10 -19.67 4.21
C ASN A 72 -7.28 -19.64 3.24
N LYS A 73 -8.45 -19.13 3.66
CA LYS A 73 -9.57 -18.93 2.74
C LYS A 73 -9.21 -18.02 1.57
N LEU A 74 -8.29 -17.08 1.77
CA LEU A 74 -7.81 -16.20 0.69
C LEU A 74 -7.15 -16.98 -0.45
N LEU A 75 -6.68 -18.20 -0.21
CA LEU A 75 -6.09 -19.07 -1.23
C LEU A 75 -7.13 -19.78 -2.12
N ASN A 76 -8.43 -19.55 -1.91
CA ASN A 76 -9.46 -20.17 -2.74
C ASN A 76 -9.57 -19.52 -4.12
N ASN A 77 -9.31 -18.22 -4.23
CA ASN A 77 -9.50 -17.39 -5.43
C ASN A 77 -8.58 -16.16 -5.41
N GLY A 78 -8.43 -15.50 -6.56
CA GLY A 78 -7.72 -14.22 -6.67
C GLY A 78 -6.20 -14.35 -6.80
N LEU A 79 -5.49 -13.25 -6.58
CA LEU A 79 -4.03 -13.17 -6.57
C LEU A 79 -3.39 -14.15 -5.60
N PRO A 80 -3.89 -14.37 -4.37
CA PRO A 80 -3.22 -15.28 -3.44
C PRO A 80 -3.14 -16.71 -3.95
N ASP A 81 -4.21 -17.21 -4.56
CA ASP A 81 -4.24 -18.54 -5.19
C ASP A 81 -3.27 -18.60 -6.38
N VAL A 82 -3.30 -17.60 -7.25
CA VAL A 82 -2.41 -17.54 -8.43
C VAL A 82 -0.93 -17.48 -8.03
N ILE A 83 -0.61 -16.73 -6.97
CA ILE A 83 0.74 -16.68 -6.39
C ILE A 83 1.15 -18.05 -5.82
N GLU A 84 0.26 -18.70 -5.06
CA GLU A 84 0.50 -20.02 -4.47
C GLU A 84 0.75 -21.09 -5.55
N GLN A 85 0.11 -20.96 -6.71
CA GLN A 85 0.32 -21.82 -7.88
C GLN A 85 1.64 -21.52 -8.64
N GLY A 86 2.46 -20.58 -8.16
CA GLY A 86 3.76 -20.26 -8.76
C GLY A 86 3.69 -19.24 -9.89
N HIS A 87 2.66 -18.40 -9.92
CA HIS A 87 2.47 -17.34 -10.91
C HIS A 87 2.54 -15.93 -10.28
N PRO A 88 3.73 -15.51 -9.81
CA PRO A 88 3.89 -14.22 -9.14
C PRO A 88 3.57 -13.02 -10.05
N PRO A 89 2.98 -11.94 -9.52
CA PRO A 89 2.52 -10.79 -10.30
C PRO A 89 3.68 -9.96 -10.86
N TYR A 90 3.67 -9.73 -12.17
CA TYR A 90 4.60 -8.84 -12.86
C TYR A 90 3.99 -8.20 -14.10
N SER A 91 4.55 -7.05 -14.49
CA SER A 91 4.29 -6.40 -15.78
C SER A 91 5.56 -6.40 -16.61
N VAL A 92 5.43 -6.35 -17.93
CA VAL A 92 6.55 -6.17 -18.85
C VAL A 92 6.35 -4.90 -19.66
N SER A 93 7.28 -3.96 -19.53
CA SER A 93 7.25 -2.70 -20.29
C SER A 93 7.44 -2.94 -21.79
N SER A 94 7.15 -1.93 -22.61
CA SER A 94 7.45 -2.00 -24.05
C SER A 94 8.93 -2.14 -24.38
N SER A 95 9.83 -1.75 -23.46
CA SER A 95 11.28 -1.96 -23.57
C SER A 95 11.73 -3.36 -23.12
N GLY A 96 10.82 -4.18 -22.57
CA GLY A 96 11.12 -5.52 -22.07
C GLY A 96 11.52 -5.56 -20.59
N ASP A 97 11.43 -4.44 -19.87
CA ASP A 97 11.75 -4.38 -18.45
C ASP A 97 10.63 -5.03 -17.63
N THR A 98 11.01 -5.87 -16.66
CA THR A 98 10.05 -6.54 -15.78
C THR A 98 9.93 -5.79 -14.47
N THR A 99 8.69 -5.48 -14.09
CA THR A 99 8.36 -4.86 -12.79
C THR A 99 7.51 -5.83 -11.98
N TRP A 100 7.97 -6.14 -10.77
CA TRP A 100 7.30 -7.02 -9.82
C TRP A 100 6.46 -6.20 -8.85
N PHE A 101 5.37 -6.79 -8.35
CA PHE A 101 4.46 -6.14 -7.42
C PHE A 101 4.59 -6.71 -6.01
N ILE A 102 4.46 -5.85 -5.01
CA ILE A 102 3.98 -6.27 -3.69
C ILE A 102 2.49 -6.57 -3.85
N VAL A 103 2.01 -7.66 -3.23
CA VAL A 103 0.57 -7.93 -3.12
C VAL A 103 0.19 -8.02 -1.66
N LEU A 104 -0.87 -7.30 -1.30
CA LEU A 104 -1.49 -7.35 0.00
C LEU A 104 -2.96 -7.76 -0.17
N SER A 105 -3.27 -9.01 0.15
CA SER A 105 -4.62 -9.56 0.03
C SER A 105 -5.28 -9.62 1.39
N VAL A 106 -6.27 -8.77 1.60
CA VAL A 106 -6.82 -8.48 2.94
C VAL A 106 -8.02 -9.36 3.23
N GLN A 107 -8.01 -10.08 4.36
CA GLN A 107 -9.17 -10.86 4.80
C GLN A 107 -10.15 -9.96 5.56
N PRO A 108 -11.38 -9.79 5.06
CA PRO A 108 -12.42 -9.08 5.79
C PRO A 108 -12.93 -9.94 6.94
N ALA A 109 -13.35 -9.29 8.04
CA ALA A 109 -13.97 -9.98 9.17
C ALA A 109 -15.31 -10.61 8.78
N SER A 110 -15.78 -11.63 9.52
CA SER A 110 -17.05 -12.33 9.22
C SER A 110 -18.27 -11.41 9.11
N GLY A 111 -18.32 -10.33 9.89
CA GLY A 111 -19.41 -9.36 9.90
C GLY A 111 -19.15 -8.11 9.05
N SER A 112 -18.09 -8.11 8.23
CA SER A 112 -17.76 -6.99 7.35
C SER A 112 -18.88 -6.74 6.34
N ASP A 113 -19.27 -5.48 6.18
CA ASP A 113 -20.15 -5.05 5.10
C ASP A 113 -19.38 -4.56 3.86
N PHE A 114 -18.04 -4.66 3.89
CA PHE A 114 -17.13 -4.18 2.84
C PHE A 114 -17.21 -2.68 2.62
N THR A 115 -17.59 -1.92 3.64
CA THR A 115 -17.59 -0.48 3.51
C THR A 115 -16.17 0.00 3.18
N GLY A 116 -16.02 0.86 2.21
CA GLY A 116 -14.71 1.38 1.81
C GLY A 116 -14.03 2.22 2.89
N TYR A 117 -14.74 2.68 3.91
CA TYR A 117 -14.16 3.17 5.16
C TYR A 117 -13.44 2.02 5.88
N GLU A 118 -14.10 0.87 6.10
CA GLU A 118 -13.46 -0.33 6.65
C GLU A 118 -12.28 -0.77 5.79
N MET A 119 -12.43 -0.85 4.47
CA MET A 119 -11.36 -1.23 3.55
C MET A 119 -10.18 -0.25 3.65
N ASN A 120 -10.44 1.07 3.63
CA ASN A 120 -9.40 2.09 3.72
C ASN A 120 -8.63 2.02 5.04
N GLU A 121 -9.33 1.82 6.16
CA GLU A 121 -8.71 1.65 7.48
C GLU A 121 -7.87 0.37 7.53
N TRP A 122 -8.36 -0.74 6.98
CA TRP A 122 -7.60 -1.99 6.94
C TRP A 122 -6.33 -1.87 6.10
N TRP A 123 -6.46 -1.33 4.90
CA TRP A 123 -5.34 -1.17 3.99
C TRP A 123 -4.29 -0.23 4.59
N SER A 124 -4.72 0.93 5.10
CA SER A 124 -3.82 1.89 5.76
C SER A 124 -3.13 1.27 6.97
N THR A 125 -3.86 0.51 7.79
CA THR A 125 -3.32 -0.17 8.98
C THR A 125 -2.24 -1.18 8.59
N LEU A 126 -2.51 -2.05 7.62
CA LEU A 126 -1.54 -3.05 7.16
C LEU A 126 -0.30 -2.41 6.53
N ILE A 127 -0.49 -1.46 5.62
CA ILE A 127 0.61 -0.73 4.97
C ILE A 127 1.53 -0.08 6.01
N ASN A 128 0.93 0.64 6.97
CA ASN A 128 1.69 1.36 7.99
C ASN A 128 2.37 0.42 9.00
N SER A 129 1.75 -0.72 9.33
CA SER A 129 2.30 -1.68 10.30
C SER A 129 3.49 -2.46 9.77
N TYR A 130 3.53 -2.73 8.45
CA TYR A 130 4.57 -3.55 7.84
C TYR A 130 5.68 -2.76 7.15
N HIS A 131 5.60 -1.42 7.14
CA HIS A 131 6.63 -0.51 6.59
C HIS A 131 7.13 -0.92 5.20
N LEU A 132 6.19 -1.28 4.32
CA LEU A 132 6.47 -1.80 2.99
C LEU A 132 7.13 -0.73 2.10
N ARG A 133 8.16 -1.11 1.32
CA ARG A 133 8.82 -0.22 0.35
C ARG A 133 7.96 -0.06 -0.91
N ILE A 134 6.97 0.80 -0.81
CA ILE A 134 5.97 1.02 -1.84
C ILE A 134 6.32 2.23 -2.70
N ASP A 135 6.19 2.08 -4.01
CA ASP A 135 6.16 3.20 -4.95
C ASP A 135 4.77 3.85 -4.89
N THR A 136 4.70 5.03 -4.26
CA THR A 136 3.45 5.78 -4.08
C THR A 136 2.88 6.32 -5.40
N GLY A 137 3.65 6.30 -6.48
CA GLY A 137 3.21 6.55 -7.84
C GLY A 137 2.44 5.38 -8.45
N ALA A 138 2.57 4.18 -7.90
CA ALA A 138 2.09 2.92 -8.46
C ALA A 138 1.36 2.05 -7.41
N VAL A 139 0.36 2.65 -6.74
CA VAL A 139 -0.55 1.93 -5.83
C VAL A 139 -1.83 1.61 -6.58
N PHE A 140 -2.18 0.34 -6.63
CA PHE A 140 -3.33 -0.21 -7.35
C PHE A 140 -4.20 -1.02 -6.40
N ALA A 141 -5.44 -1.23 -6.78
CA ALA A 141 -6.31 -2.16 -6.07
C ALA A 141 -7.00 -3.11 -7.05
N ALA A 142 -7.43 -4.25 -6.53
CA ALA A 142 -8.17 -5.26 -7.25
C ALA A 142 -9.20 -5.90 -6.33
N GLY A 143 -10.29 -6.40 -6.90
CA GLY A 143 -11.30 -7.11 -6.12
C GLY A 143 -12.21 -7.97 -6.97
N TYR A 144 -12.86 -8.93 -6.31
CA TYR A 144 -13.86 -9.77 -6.95
C TYR A 144 -15.09 -9.97 -6.07
N SER A 145 -16.27 -10.15 -6.69
CA SER A 145 -17.53 -10.34 -5.97
C SER A 145 -17.80 -9.18 -5.00
N ALA A 146 -18.09 -9.47 -3.73
CA ALA A 146 -18.24 -8.46 -2.68
C ALA A 146 -16.97 -7.60 -2.47
N GLY A 147 -15.77 -8.15 -2.67
CA GLY A 147 -14.53 -7.37 -2.62
C GLY A 147 -14.28 -6.53 -3.87
N GLY A 148 -14.96 -6.85 -4.97
CA GLY A 148 -15.05 -5.98 -6.15
C GLY A 148 -15.97 -4.78 -5.89
N ASN A 149 -16.86 -4.84 -4.89
CA ASN A 149 -17.81 -3.77 -4.64
C ASN A 149 -18.17 -3.48 -3.17
N ASP A 150 -17.82 -2.26 -2.78
CA ASP A 150 -18.80 -1.35 -2.18
C ASP A 150 -18.53 0.05 -2.76
N GLY A 151 -19.56 0.89 -2.85
CA GLY A 151 -19.51 2.25 -3.42
C GLY A 151 -18.54 3.23 -2.74
N GLN A 152 -17.70 2.73 -1.84
CA GLN A 152 -16.71 3.45 -1.06
C GLN A 152 -15.26 3.13 -1.45
N GLY A 153 -14.96 2.05 -2.18
CA GLY A 153 -13.71 2.01 -2.97
C GLY A 153 -13.64 3.27 -3.85
N LEU A 154 -14.82 3.67 -4.34
CA LEU A 154 -15.16 4.83 -5.17
C LEU A 154 -15.10 6.16 -4.39
N TYR A 155 -15.33 6.14 -3.07
CA TYR A 155 -15.04 7.25 -2.16
C TYR A 155 -13.53 7.48 -1.97
N THR A 156 -12.75 6.41 -1.84
CA THR A 156 -11.27 6.46 -1.83
C THR A 156 -10.71 6.97 -3.16
N PHE A 157 -11.34 6.60 -4.30
CA PHE A 157 -10.99 7.08 -5.65
C PHE A 157 -11.30 8.58 -5.87
N SER A 158 -12.35 9.13 -5.26
CA SER A 158 -12.85 10.47 -5.57
C SER A 158 -12.39 11.60 -4.65
N ASN A 159 -12.25 11.34 -3.35
CA ASN A 159 -12.16 12.40 -2.34
C ASN A 159 -11.21 12.12 -1.18
N GLY A 160 -10.77 10.87 -0.94
CA GLY A 160 -10.13 10.51 0.33
C GLY A 160 -8.64 10.23 0.27
N GLY A 161 -8.16 9.53 -0.76
CA GLY A 161 -6.89 8.82 -0.63
C GLY A 161 -6.90 7.88 0.60
N PHE A 162 -5.74 7.31 0.92
CA PHE A 162 -5.54 6.65 2.20
C PHE A 162 -5.42 7.71 3.32
N SER A 163 -5.60 7.32 4.58
CA SER A 163 -5.37 8.24 5.72
C SER A 163 -3.94 8.79 5.79
N ASN A 164 -3.00 8.16 5.08
CA ASN A 164 -1.61 8.61 4.90
C ASN A 164 -1.39 9.50 3.65
N GLY A 165 -2.44 9.88 2.92
CA GLY A 165 -2.39 10.75 1.75
C GLY A 165 -2.03 10.06 0.42
N TRP A 166 -1.97 8.74 0.37
CA TRP A 166 -1.73 8.01 -0.88
C TRP A 166 -2.99 7.93 -1.74
N HIS A 167 -2.84 7.63 -3.03
CA HIS A 167 -3.97 7.48 -3.96
C HIS A 167 -3.86 6.19 -4.75
N ILE A 168 -4.98 5.46 -4.88
CA ILE A 168 -5.07 4.36 -5.84
C ILE A 168 -5.10 4.95 -7.25
N ARG A 169 -4.27 4.41 -8.14
CA ARG A 169 -4.12 4.89 -9.53
C ARG A 169 -5.05 4.22 -10.52
N ALA A 170 -5.36 2.95 -10.29
CA ALA A 170 -6.22 2.15 -11.13
C ALA A 170 -6.77 0.95 -10.36
N PHE A 171 -7.93 0.45 -10.81
CA PHE A 171 -8.65 -0.65 -10.19
C PHE A 171 -9.01 -1.75 -11.18
N ILE A 172 -8.85 -2.99 -10.75
CA ILE A 172 -9.40 -4.17 -11.43
C ILE A 172 -10.62 -4.65 -10.66
N ASP A 173 -11.76 -4.73 -11.34
CA ASP A 173 -13.01 -5.13 -10.71
C ASP A 173 -13.61 -6.34 -11.42
N MET A 174 -13.85 -7.44 -10.70
CA MET A 174 -14.33 -8.68 -11.30
C MET A 174 -15.63 -9.17 -10.66
N SER A 175 -16.69 -9.23 -11.47
CA SER A 175 -18.04 -9.60 -11.00
C SER A 175 -18.46 -8.86 -9.72
N PRO A 176 -18.32 -7.52 -9.63
CA PRO A 176 -18.61 -6.76 -8.42
C PRO A 176 -20.03 -6.97 -7.88
N GLY A 177 -20.21 -6.95 -6.56
CA GLY A 177 -21.50 -7.17 -5.87
C GLY A 177 -22.53 -6.02 -5.86
N VAL A 178 -22.19 -4.78 -6.22
CA VAL A 178 -23.07 -3.57 -6.09
C VAL A 178 -23.05 -2.69 -7.37
N ILE A 179 -23.73 -1.53 -7.41
CA ILE A 179 -23.96 -0.66 -8.58
C ILE A 179 -23.26 0.70 -8.41
N ILE A 180 -22.69 1.26 -9.48
CA ILE A 180 -22.43 2.71 -9.56
C ILE A 180 -23.77 3.42 -9.84
N TYR A 181 -24.30 4.14 -8.85
CA TYR A 181 -25.63 4.75 -9.00
C TYR A 181 -25.67 5.84 -10.09
N PRO A 182 -26.73 5.86 -10.92
CA PRO A 182 -26.96 6.94 -11.90
C PRO A 182 -26.99 8.31 -11.21
N GLY A 183 -26.23 9.27 -11.75
CA GLY A 183 -26.11 10.63 -11.21
C GLY A 183 -24.98 10.83 -10.19
N GLY A 184 -24.27 9.77 -9.79
CA GLY A 184 -23.09 9.80 -8.93
C GLY A 184 -21.76 9.81 -9.69
N THR A 185 -21.74 10.05 -11.00
CA THR A 185 -20.53 9.89 -11.81
C THR A 185 -19.43 10.91 -11.48
N SER A 186 -19.76 12.07 -10.90
CA SER A 186 -18.80 13.13 -10.57
C SER A 186 -17.63 12.65 -9.70
N GLN A 187 -17.86 11.66 -8.84
CA GLN A 187 -16.83 11.08 -7.98
C GLN A 187 -15.80 10.24 -8.77
N TYR A 188 -16.04 9.93 -10.04
CA TYR A 188 -15.15 9.09 -10.86
C TYR A 188 -14.31 9.89 -11.84
N ALA A 189 -14.29 11.22 -11.73
CA ALA A 189 -13.67 12.13 -12.70
C ALA A 189 -12.17 11.85 -12.99
N ASP A 190 -11.48 11.17 -12.07
CA ASP A 190 -10.07 10.80 -12.20
C ASP A 190 -9.81 9.28 -12.04
N SER A 191 -10.86 8.45 -12.10
CA SER A 191 -10.75 7.00 -11.91
C SER A 191 -10.25 6.26 -13.15
N LYS A 192 -9.56 5.13 -12.95
CA LYS A 192 -9.27 4.13 -13.99
C LYS A 192 -9.81 2.80 -13.51
N ILE A 193 -10.75 2.20 -14.25
CA ILE A 193 -11.39 0.95 -13.83
C ILE A 193 -11.48 0.00 -15.01
N TRP A 194 -10.98 -1.23 -14.81
CA TRP A 194 -11.18 -2.32 -15.75
C TRP A 194 -12.09 -3.37 -15.12
N PHE A 195 -13.33 -3.39 -15.59
CA PHE A 195 -14.37 -4.32 -15.22
C PHE A 195 -14.25 -5.65 -15.98
N PHE A 196 -14.47 -6.74 -15.26
CA PHE A 196 -14.60 -8.09 -15.77
C PHE A 196 -15.93 -8.68 -15.32
N HIS A 197 -16.63 -9.38 -16.21
CA HIS A 197 -17.90 -10.02 -15.83
C HIS A 197 -18.16 -11.32 -16.61
N GLY A 198 -18.65 -12.34 -15.91
CA GLY A 198 -19.03 -13.62 -16.51
C GLY A 198 -20.35 -13.50 -17.27
N LYS A 199 -20.42 -13.98 -18.52
CA LYS A 199 -21.63 -13.88 -19.36
C LYS A 199 -22.88 -14.55 -18.76
N THR A 200 -22.69 -15.57 -17.93
CA THR A 200 -23.79 -16.31 -17.28
C THR A 200 -23.81 -16.06 -15.78
N ASP A 201 -23.09 -15.03 -15.31
CA ASP A 201 -23.12 -14.61 -13.92
C ASP A 201 -24.45 -13.87 -13.66
N PRO A 202 -25.35 -14.44 -12.85
CA PRO A 202 -26.64 -13.80 -12.58
C PRO A 202 -26.54 -12.68 -11.55
N VAL A 203 -25.39 -12.55 -10.87
CA VAL A 203 -25.32 -11.79 -9.61
C VAL A 203 -25.35 -10.29 -9.89
N THR A 204 -24.79 -9.79 -10.99
CA THR A 204 -24.67 -8.34 -11.22
C THR A 204 -24.40 -7.91 -12.67
N LEU A 205 -24.70 -8.73 -13.70
CA LEU A 205 -24.37 -8.40 -15.08
C LEU A 205 -24.89 -7.01 -15.51
N ASP A 206 -26.19 -6.78 -15.32
CA ASP A 206 -26.82 -5.49 -15.65
C ASP A 206 -26.23 -4.32 -14.88
N HIS A 207 -25.72 -4.55 -13.67
CA HIS A 207 -25.11 -3.53 -12.82
C HIS A 207 -23.76 -3.07 -13.40
N VAL A 208 -22.91 -4.02 -13.80
CA VAL A 208 -21.61 -3.71 -14.40
C VAL A 208 -21.78 -3.01 -15.74
N VAL A 209 -22.72 -3.48 -16.57
CA VAL A 209 -23.01 -2.87 -17.87
C VAL A 209 -23.46 -1.42 -17.68
N THR A 210 -24.43 -1.19 -16.80
CA THR A 210 -24.96 0.14 -16.50
C THR A 210 -23.86 1.05 -15.99
N SER A 211 -23.07 0.58 -15.01
CA SER A 211 -21.97 1.34 -14.41
C SER A 211 -20.93 1.76 -15.44
N TYR A 212 -20.50 0.82 -16.29
CA TYR A 212 -19.57 1.11 -17.38
C TYR A 212 -20.14 2.12 -18.38
N ASN A 213 -21.40 1.96 -18.77
CA ASN A 213 -22.05 2.86 -19.74
C ASN A 213 -22.22 4.27 -19.18
N ASP A 214 -22.63 4.41 -17.92
CA ASP A 214 -22.82 5.70 -17.26
C ASP A 214 -21.48 6.44 -17.12
N LEU A 215 -20.43 5.74 -16.69
CA LEU A 215 -19.08 6.30 -16.59
C LEU A 215 -18.53 6.70 -17.97
N SER A 216 -18.64 5.82 -18.96
CA SER A 216 -18.16 6.09 -20.32
C SER A 216 -18.92 7.24 -20.99
N SER A 217 -20.19 7.42 -20.64
CA SER A 217 -21.02 8.53 -21.14
C SER A 217 -20.68 9.86 -20.44
N ALA A 218 -20.44 9.83 -19.13
CA ALA A 218 -20.04 11.00 -18.36
C ALA A 218 -18.60 11.46 -18.68
N TYR A 219 -17.73 10.51 -19.05
CA TYR A 219 -16.31 10.73 -19.28
C TYR A 219 -15.84 10.07 -20.59
N PRO A 220 -16.16 10.66 -21.76
CA PRO A 220 -15.75 10.11 -23.03
C PRO A 220 -14.21 10.03 -23.16
N ALA A 221 -13.72 8.97 -23.80
CA ALA A 221 -12.31 8.74 -24.03
C ALA A 221 -11.64 9.94 -24.72
N GLY A 222 -10.48 10.38 -24.18
CA GLY A 222 -9.67 11.45 -24.75
C GLY A 222 -10.05 12.87 -24.30
N GLN A 223 -11.06 13.05 -23.44
CA GLN A 223 -11.43 14.36 -22.88
C GLN A 223 -11.21 14.48 -21.36
N SER A 224 -11.15 13.36 -20.65
CA SER A 224 -10.92 13.33 -19.21
C SER A 224 -9.74 12.41 -18.92
N GLY A 225 -9.03 12.67 -17.84
CA GLY A 225 -7.94 11.81 -17.40
C GLY A 225 -8.45 10.51 -16.83
N THR A 226 -9.47 9.85 -17.41
CA THR A 226 -10.12 8.59 -17.02
C THR A 226 -9.82 7.47 -18.04
N ASP A 227 -10.05 6.22 -17.66
CA ASP A 227 -9.91 5.02 -18.52
C ASP A 227 -10.82 3.93 -17.96
N PHE A 228 -11.91 3.64 -18.68
CA PHE A 228 -12.91 2.66 -18.28
C PHE A 228 -12.98 1.54 -19.30
N ASN A 229 -12.83 0.30 -18.82
CA ASN A 229 -12.79 -0.89 -19.65
C ASN A 229 -13.75 -1.95 -19.16
N LEU A 230 -14.38 -2.70 -20.08
CA LEU A 230 -15.29 -3.79 -19.76
C LEU A 230 -15.01 -5.01 -20.63
N THR A 231 -14.68 -6.12 -19.96
CA THR A 231 -14.40 -7.42 -20.55
C THR A 231 -15.40 -8.46 -20.08
N TYR A 232 -16.11 -9.09 -21.04
CA TYR A 232 -16.88 -10.29 -20.74
C TYR A 232 -16.08 -11.56 -21.01
N TYR A 233 -16.32 -12.57 -20.18
CA TYR A 233 -15.78 -13.91 -20.39
C TYR A 233 -16.87 -14.97 -20.34
N ASN A 234 -16.58 -16.11 -20.96
CA ASN A 234 -17.49 -17.25 -20.92
C ASN A 234 -17.39 -17.92 -19.54
N GLY A 235 -18.36 -17.67 -18.67
CA GLY A 235 -18.38 -18.16 -17.29
C GLY A 235 -19.49 -17.52 -16.46
N GLY A 236 -19.69 -18.06 -15.25
CA GLY A 236 -20.59 -17.51 -14.23
C GLY A 236 -19.84 -16.65 -13.21
N HIS A 237 -20.33 -16.62 -11.97
CA HIS A 237 -19.74 -15.88 -10.84
C HIS A 237 -18.44 -16.53 -10.32
N GLY A 238 -17.36 -16.40 -11.08
CA GLY A 238 -16.06 -17.02 -10.79
C GLY A 238 -15.12 -17.01 -12.00
N GLY A 239 -14.00 -17.73 -11.91
CA GLY A 239 -13.01 -17.81 -13.00
C GLY A 239 -11.99 -16.67 -13.02
N TRP A 240 -11.96 -15.86 -11.96
CA TRP A 240 -11.13 -14.66 -11.81
C TRP A 240 -9.62 -14.91 -11.93
N ASN A 241 -9.14 -16.05 -11.42
CA ASN A 241 -7.72 -16.42 -11.36
C ASN A 241 -7.04 -16.41 -12.74
N THR A 242 -7.81 -16.68 -13.79
CA THR A 242 -7.34 -16.62 -15.19
C THR A 242 -6.80 -15.22 -15.52
N PHE A 243 -7.47 -14.16 -15.07
CA PHE A 243 -7.10 -12.78 -15.38
C PHE A 243 -5.94 -12.27 -14.53
N TYR A 244 -5.78 -12.83 -13.33
CA TYR A 244 -4.65 -12.59 -12.44
C TYR A 244 -3.38 -13.33 -12.89
N THR A 245 -3.47 -14.32 -13.78
CA THR A 245 -2.27 -15.01 -14.29
C THR A 245 -1.41 -14.04 -15.13
N PRO A 246 -0.13 -13.79 -14.81
CA PRO A 246 0.69 -12.76 -15.46
C PRO A 246 0.90 -12.95 -16.97
N THR A 247 0.88 -14.19 -17.44
CA THR A 247 0.98 -14.51 -18.87
C THR A 247 -0.32 -14.32 -19.63
N TRP A 248 -1.45 -14.16 -18.93
CA TRP A 248 -2.73 -13.89 -19.57
C TRP A 248 -2.73 -12.49 -20.15
N LYS A 249 -3.26 -12.37 -21.37
CA LYS A 249 -3.44 -11.11 -22.08
C LYS A 249 -4.83 -11.07 -22.68
N LEU A 250 -5.46 -9.90 -22.68
CA LEU A 250 -6.74 -9.72 -23.33
C LEU A 250 -6.60 -9.98 -24.84
N SER A 251 -7.33 -10.97 -25.34
CA SER A 251 -7.46 -11.30 -26.77
C SER A 251 -8.85 -10.92 -27.28
N ILE A 252 -8.94 -10.44 -28.52
CA ILE A 252 -10.21 -10.43 -29.24
C ILE A 252 -10.37 -11.83 -29.86
N ASP A 253 -11.18 -12.68 -29.24
CA ASP A 253 -11.66 -13.91 -29.86
C ASP A 253 -13.19 -13.97 -29.77
N SER A 254 -13.82 -14.85 -30.56
CA SER A 254 -15.27 -14.97 -30.63
C SER A 254 -15.94 -15.42 -29.32
N THR A 255 -15.17 -15.84 -28.31
CA THR A 255 -15.66 -16.28 -27.00
C THR A 255 -15.68 -15.14 -25.97
N ARG A 256 -14.95 -14.05 -26.21
CA ARG A 256 -14.85 -12.86 -25.33
C ARG A 256 -15.45 -11.64 -26.04
N PHE A 257 -16.69 -11.30 -25.71
CA PHE A 257 -17.23 -10.01 -26.16
C PHE A 257 -16.58 -8.94 -25.29
N THR A 258 -15.79 -8.08 -25.90
CA THR A 258 -15.14 -6.97 -25.21
C THR A 258 -15.83 -5.69 -25.66
N VAL A 259 -16.37 -4.92 -24.72
CA VAL A 259 -17.05 -3.65 -25.04
C VAL A 259 -16.01 -2.52 -25.18
N SER A 260 -14.86 -2.65 -24.52
CA SER A 260 -13.74 -1.68 -24.58
C SER A 260 -12.36 -2.30 -24.36
N LYS A 261 -11.36 -1.77 -25.07
CA LYS A 261 -9.99 -2.29 -25.16
C LYS A 261 -9.19 -1.98 -23.89
N PRO A 262 -8.40 -2.94 -23.40
CA PRO A 262 -6.98 -2.83 -23.76
C PRO A 262 -6.40 -4.16 -24.28
N VAL A 263 -6.74 -4.50 -25.52
CA VAL A 263 -6.30 -5.72 -26.20
C VAL A 263 -4.77 -5.84 -26.20
N GLY A 264 -4.27 -7.04 -25.92
CA GLY A 264 -2.84 -7.35 -25.85
C GLY A 264 -2.19 -7.03 -24.51
N LYS A 265 -2.93 -6.50 -23.52
CA LYS A 265 -2.43 -6.24 -22.17
C LYS A 265 -2.86 -7.32 -21.18
N SER A 266 -1.98 -7.64 -20.26
CA SER A 266 -2.37 -8.24 -18.98
C SER A 266 -2.99 -7.15 -18.08
N ILE A 267 -3.61 -7.55 -16.96
CA ILE A 267 -4.04 -6.57 -15.96
C ILE A 267 -2.86 -5.75 -15.43
N TYR A 268 -1.69 -6.36 -15.27
CA TYR A 268 -0.49 -5.72 -14.72
C TYR A 268 0.08 -4.66 -15.66
N ASP A 269 0.14 -4.96 -16.96
CA ASP A 269 0.59 -4.02 -17.98
C ASP A 269 -0.37 -2.83 -18.10
N TRP A 270 -1.68 -3.07 -17.90
CA TRP A 270 -2.68 -2.01 -17.87
C TRP A 270 -2.58 -1.17 -16.58
N LEU A 271 -2.44 -1.78 -15.40
CA LEU A 271 -2.22 -1.05 -14.15
C LEU A 271 -0.99 -0.14 -14.24
N MET A 272 0.16 -0.67 -14.68
CA MET A 272 1.40 0.11 -14.78
C MET A 272 1.35 1.24 -15.80
N GLN A 273 0.47 1.18 -16.81
CA GLN A 273 0.27 2.31 -17.73
C GLN A 273 -0.33 3.53 -17.01
N HIS A 274 -0.96 3.32 -15.85
CA HIS A 274 -1.57 4.34 -15.01
C HIS A 274 -0.73 4.69 -13.79
N ALA A 275 0.43 4.06 -13.61
CA ALA A 275 1.41 4.56 -12.65
C ALA A 275 1.75 6.00 -13.01
N ILE A 276 1.74 6.88 -12.02
CA ILE A 276 2.35 8.19 -12.17
C ILE A 276 3.81 7.96 -11.87
N THR A 277 4.68 8.29 -12.82
CA THR A 277 6.08 8.46 -12.49
C THR A 277 6.13 9.55 -11.43
N THR A 278 6.36 9.17 -10.18
CA THR A 278 6.88 10.12 -9.20
C THR A 278 8.24 10.47 -9.77
N SER A 279 8.27 11.48 -10.65
CA SER A 279 9.50 12.20 -10.93
C SER A 279 9.96 12.60 -9.54
N SER A 280 10.96 11.88 -9.05
CA SER A 280 11.63 12.22 -7.81
C SER A 280 12.26 13.57 -8.09
N THR A 281 11.52 14.65 -7.88
CA THR A 281 12.16 15.84 -7.36
C THR A 281 12.78 15.34 -6.07
N LYS A 282 14.08 14.99 -6.13
CA LYS A 282 14.83 14.54 -4.96
C LYS A 282 14.53 15.54 -3.86
N GLN A 283 13.78 15.11 -2.86
CA GLN A 283 13.47 15.93 -1.72
C GLN A 283 14.62 15.68 -0.76
N PRO A 284 15.22 16.74 -0.17
CA PRO A 284 16.27 16.54 0.81
C PRO A 284 15.72 15.69 1.97
N PRO A 285 16.57 14.87 2.61
CA PRO A 285 16.16 14.08 3.76
C PRO A 285 15.73 14.99 4.91
N ILE A 286 14.76 14.55 5.70
CA ILE A 286 14.29 15.24 6.90
C ILE A 286 15.07 14.68 8.09
N ALA A 287 15.95 15.52 8.65
CA ALA A 287 16.65 15.24 9.90
C ALA A 287 15.68 15.32 11.08
N ASN A 288 15.61 14.28 11.89
CA ASN A 288 14.89 14.26 13.15
C ASN A 288 15.87 13.98 14.29
N ALA A 289 16.25 15.00 15.06
CA ALA A 289 17.22 14.90 16.14
C ALA A 289 16.63 14.38 17.48
N GLY A 290 15.33 14.03 17.50
CA GLY A 290 14.60 13.71 18.73
C GLY A 290 14.13 14.95 19.50
N GLY A 291 13.41 14.71 20.60
CA GLY A 291 12.92 15.76 21.48
C GLY A 291 13.99 16.30 22.43
N ASN A 292 13.73 17.48 23.01
CA ASN A 292 14.58 18.07 24.04
C ASN A 292 14.70 17.14 25.26
N GLN A 293 15.90 17.05 25.82
CA GLN A 293 16.21 16.19 26.97
C GLN A 293 16.68 17.03 28.16
N ALA A 294 16.27 16.64 29.36
CA ALA A 294 16.72 17.24 30.61
C ALA A 294 17.41 16.18 31.47
N ILE A 295 18.64 16.45 31.87
CA ILE A 295 19.43 15.60 32.78
C ILE A 295 19.73 16.39 34.06
N THR A 296 19.96 15.69 35.17
CA THR A 296 20.32 16.30 36.45
C THR A 296 21.62 15.69 36.94
N LEU A 297 22.58 16.54 37.28
CA LEU A 297 23.85 16.11 37.87
C LEU A 297 23.61 15.25 39.12
N PRO A 298 24.42 14.20 39.37
CA PRO A 298 25.71 13.92 38.74
C PRO A 298 25.64 13.14 37.42
N VAL A 299 24.45 12.91 36.84
CA VAL A 299 24.34 12.32 35.49
C VAL A 299 24.77 13.37 34.47
N ASP A 300 25.87 13.11 33.78
CA ASP A 300 26.54 14.02 32.83
C ASP A 300 26.55 13.48 31.39
N SER A 301 25.72 12.47 31.11
CA SER A 301 25.55 11.90 29.76
C SER A 301 24.10 11.84 29.30
N VAL A 302 23.93 11.84 27.97
CA VAL A 302 22.64 11.78 27.29
C VAL A 302 22.77 11.01 25.98
N MET A 303 21.73 10.29 25.58
CA MET A 303 21.67 9.60 24.29
C MET A 303 20.94 10.46 23.26
N LEU A 304 21.59 10.80 22.16
CA LEU A 304 20.97 11.43 21.00
C LEU A 304 20.51 10.34 20.03
N ASP A 305 19.28 10.45 19.52
CA ASP A 305 18.68 9.45 18.65
C ASP A 305 18.08 10.12 17.40
N GLY A 306 18.79 9.92 16.29
CA GLY A 306 18.46 10.43 14.97
C GLY A 306 17.76 9.41 14.08
N SER A 307 17.50 8.20 14.59
CA SER A 307 17.02 7.06 13.77
C SER A 307 15.62 7.24 13.20
N ALA A 308 14.87 8.24 13.68
CA ALA A 308 13.58 8.65 13.12
C ALA A 308 13.72 9.66 11.95
N SER A 309 14.94 9.98 11.52
CA SER A 309 15.17 10.75 10.28
C SER A 309 14.72 9.92 9.08
N PHE A 310 14.20 10.58 8.05
CA PHE A 310 13.69 9.86 6.89
C PHE A 310 13.89 10.63 5.59
N ASP A 311 13.98 9.87 4.50
CA ASP A 311 13.97 10.40 3.14
C ASP A 311 12.79 9.78 2.38
N SER A 312 11.90 10.63 1.88
CA SER A 312 10.74 10.19 1.10
C SER A 312 11.12 9.80 -0.32
N SER A 313 12.26 10.26 -0.83
CA SER A 313 12.69 10.17 -2.22
C SER A 313 13.92 9.30 -2.45
N GLY A 314 14.67 8.96 -1.40
CA GLY A 314 15.88 8.16 -1.43
C GLY A 314 16.12 7.38 -0.14
N THR A 315 17.39 7.15 0.20
CA THR A 315 17.81 6.46 1.43
C THR A 315 18.88 7.29 2.14
N ILE A 316 18.79 7.45 3.46
CA ILE A 316 19.84 8.12 4.25
C ILE A 316 21.10 7.26 4.28
N VAL A 317 22.22 7.81 3.81
CA VAL A 317 23.52 7.13 3.76
C VAL A 317 24.50 7.60 4.83
N SER A 318 24.27 8.78 5.45
CA SER A 318 25.09 9.22 6.58
C SER A 318 24.36 10.11 7.58
N TYR A 319 24.87 10.12 8.80
CA TYR A 319 24.44 10.96 9.92
C TYR A 319 25.63 11.77 10.41
N LYS A 320 25.39 12.95 10.96
CA LYS A 320 26.43 13.76 11.58
C LYS A 320 25.88 14.62 12.71
N TRP A 321 26.37 14.38 13.92
CA TRP A 321 26.07 15.16 15.11
C TRP A 321 27.14 16.22 15.36
N SER A 322 26.70 17.43 15.71
CA SER A 322 27.60 18.51 16.10
C SER A 322 26.98 19.40 17.17
N LEU A 323 27.81 20.10 17.95
CA LEU A 323 27.33 21.13 18.86
C LEU A 323 27.14 22.44 18.09
N GLN A 324 25.94 23.00 18.14
CA GLN A 324 25.63 24.33 17.60
C GLN A 324 25.90 25.43 18.62
N SER A 325 25.50 25.23 19.89
CA SER A 325 25.77 26.18 20.98
C SER A 325 25.65 25.50 22.34
N GLY A 326 26.27 26.09 23.37
CA GLY A 326 26.29 25.58 24.73
C GLY A 326 27.70 25.63 25.32
N PRO A 327 27.90 25.09 26.53
CA PRO A 327 29.23 24.96 27.12
C PRO A 327 30.18 24.14 26.22
N SER A 328 31.47 24.44 26.28
CA SER A 328 32.49 23.79 25.44
C SER A 328 32.94 22.41 25.94
N ILE A 329 32.55 22.05 27.16
CA ILE A 329 32.86 20.75 27.77
C ILE A 329 31.75 19.78 27.38
N TYR A 330 32.09 18.84 26.50
CA TYR A 330 31.27 17.70 26.08
C TYR A 330 32.14 16.73 25.25
N THR A 331 31.68 15.51 25.06
CA THR A 331 32.27 14.55 24.11
C THR A 331 31.16 13.76 23.44
N ILE A 332 31.07 13.84 22.11
CA ILE A 332 30.19 12.99 21.30
C ILE A 332 30.96 11.71 20.98
N VAL A 333 30.46 10.55 21.43
CA VAL A 333 31.18 9.28 21.33
C VAL A 333 31.34 8.82 19.88
N ASN A 334 30.28 8.88 19.08
CA ASN A 334 30.31 8.57 17.65
C ASN A 334 29.41 9.54 16.88
N ALA A 335 29.98 10.65 16.41
CA ALA A 335 29.22 11.70 15.74
C ALA A 335 28.56 11.23 14.43
N ASP A 336 29.03 10.14 13.81
CA ASP A 336 28.55 9.70 12.49
C ASP A 336 27.47 8.60 12.57
N SER A 337 27.02 8.25 13.79
CA SER A 337 25.99 7.23 14.00
C SER A 337 24.58 7.84 14.13
N ALA A 338 23.57 7.08 13.69
CA ALA A 338 22.17 7.43 13.90
C ALA A 338 21.85 7.58 15.40
N LYS A 339 22.52 6.84 16.29
CA LYS A 339 22.41 6.99 17.74
C LYS A 339 23.79 7.17 18.35
N THR A 340 23.97 8.21 19.16
CA THR A 340 25.25 8.48 19.83
C THR A 340 25.04 8.98 21.25
N GLU A 341 25.92 8.57 22.13
CA GLU A 341 26.00 9.12 23.47
C GLU A 341 26.83 10.41 23.46
N VAL A 342 26.41 11.40 24.25
CA VAL A 342 27.20 12.59 24.58
C VAL A 342 27.49 12.56 26.08
N LYS A 343 28.75 12.80 26.46
CA LYS A 343 29.24 12.71 27.86
C LYS A 343 29.97 13.97 28.29
N GLY A 344 30.22 14.08 29.60
CA GLY A 344 30.98 15.18 30.18
C GLY A 344 30.22 16.50 30.12
N LEU A 345 28.88 16.44 30.26
CA LEU A 345 28.04 17.62 30.24
C LEU A 345 28.07 18.34 31.59
N ASP A 346 28.29 19.64 31.56
CA ASP A 346 28.24 20.55 32.71
C ASP A 346 26.90 21.28 32.80
N THR A 347 26.72 22.05 33.88
CA THR A 347 25.50 22.87 34.05
C THR A 347 25.39 23.89 32.91
N GLY A 348 24.34 23.75 32.09
CA GLY A 348 24.06 24.68 30.99
C GLY A 348 23.03 24.13 30.01
N THR A 349 22.72 24.92 28.99
CA THR A 349 21.86 24.51 27.87
C THR A 349 22.74 24.21 26.66
N TYR A 350 22.62 23.01 26.11
CA TYR A 350 23.31 22.56 24.90
C TYR A 350 22.30 22.44 23.76
N ILE A 351 22.70 22.91 22.57
CA ILE A 351 21.95 22.74 21.32
C ILE A 351 22.83 21.90 20.40
N PHE A 352 22.42 20.65 20.17
CA PHE A 352 23.05 19.77 19.19
C PHE A 352 22.28 19.80 17.87
N THR A 353 23.00 19.70 16.76
CA THR A 353 22.43 19.61 15.41
C THR A 353 22.73 18.24 14.84
N LEU A 354 21.69 17.62 14.24
CA LEU A 354 21.83 16.46 13.37
C LEU A 354 21.75 16.91 11.92
N THR A 355 22.75 16.52 11.13
CA THR A 355 22.71 16.56 9.66
C THR A 355 22.60 15.13 9.14
N VAL A 356 21.72 14.92 8.16
CA VAL A 356 21.60 13.65 7.45
C VAL A 356 21.81 13.89 5.96
N THR A 357 22.43 12.92 5.29
CA THR A 357 22.68 12.93 3.85
C THR A 357 22.03 11.70 3.23
N ASP A 358 21.39 11.89 2.09
CA ASP A 358 20.78 10.83 1.30
C ASP A 358 21.77 10.22 0.29
N ASP A 359 21.33 9.20 -0.43
CA ASP A 359 22.07 8.52 -1.51
C ASP A 359 22.32 9.41 -2.74
N SER A 360 21.87 10.66 -2.67
CA SER A 360 21.93 11.63 -3.73
C SER A 360 22.96 12.74 -3.50
N GLY A 361 23.46 12.90 -2.27
CA GLY A 361 24.61 13.73 -1.90
C GLY A 361 24.24 14.96 -1.08
#